data_AF-A0A8V5GVP1-F1
#
_entry.id   AF-A0A8V5GVP1-F1
#
_cell.length_a   1.000
_cell.length_b   1.000
_cell.length_c   1.000
_cell.angle_alpha   90.00
_cell.angle_beta   90.00
_cell.angle_gamma   90.00
#
_symmetry.space_group_name_H-M   'P 1'
#
loop_
_entity.id
_entity.type
_entity.pdbx_description
1 polymer ?
#
loop_
_entity_poly.entity_id
_entity_poly.type
_entity_poly.pdbx_seq_one_letter_code
_entity_poly.pdbx_strand_id
1 'polypeptide(L)'
;MDGAAVPARPSGLSAYVAVSQALGLTLLLSTGAWLGRYRGGLGWHSALQINVHPLCMVLGMVFLQGDALLVYRVFRNEPKRSTKALHALLHGLALLIALVVIAVFESHRAKGIPNMYSLHSWCGMAAFVLYLLQGLLQPLCARGRPGQHPGGAAGGLRARGELRLDTG
;
A
#
# COMPACT_ATOMS: atom_id res chain seq x y z
N MET A 1 -5.63 37.26 24.63
CA MET A 1 -4.77 36.31 23.90
C MET A 1 -5.54 35.01 23.84
N ASP A 2 -6.49 34.94 22.90
CA ASP A 2 -7.45 33.84 22.84
C ASP A 2 -6.76 32.66 22.18
N GLY A 3 -6.23 31.78 23.03
CA GLY A 3 -5.68 30.49 22.61
C GLY A 3 -6.79 29.66 22.00
N ALA A 4 -6.89 29.67 20.67
CA ALA A 4 -7.77 28.79 19.93
C ALA A 4 -7.48 27.35 20.36
N ALA A 5 -8.42 26.74 21.07
CA ALA A 5 -8.33 25.37 21.51
C ALA A 5 -8.13 24.48 20.27
N VAL A 6 -6.96 23.85 20.17
CA VAL A 6 -6.69 22.84 19.15
C VAL A 6 -7.71 21.72 19.38
N PRO A 7 -8.61 21.42 18.42
CA PRO A 7 -9.59 20.36 18.62
C PRO A 7 -8.83 19.04 18.82
N ALA A 8 -8.99 18.46 20.01
CA ALA A 8 -8.39 17.18 20.35
C ALA A 8 -8.81 16.14 19.30
N ARG A 9 -7.82 15.53 18.62
CA ARG A 9 -8.10 14.39 17.74
C ARG A 9 -8.86 13.34 18.56
N PRO A 10 -9.96 12.76 18.05
CA PRO A 10 -10.65 11.69 18.75
C PRO A 10 -9.64 10.56 19.00
N SER A 11 -9.27 10.38 20.27
CA SER A 11 -8.21 9.47 20.73
C SER A 11 -8.45 8.02 20.30
N GLY A 12 -9.72 7.65 20.08
CA GLY A 12 -10.11 6.32 19.62
C GLY A 12 -9.51 5.93 18.26
N LEU A 13 -9.57 6.79 17.24
CA LEU A 13 -9.10 6.40 15.89
C LEU A 13 -7.58 6.13 15.88
N SER A 14 -6.80 6.99 16.54
CA SER A 14 -5.35 6.82 16.65
C SER A 14 -4.98 5.58 17.48
N ALA A 15 -5.74 5.26 18.52
CA ALA A 15 -5.54 4.05 19.31
C ALA A 15 -5.80 2.78 18.49
N TYR A 16 -6.89 2.71 17.71
CA TYR A 16 -7.16 1.58 16.82
C TYR A 16 -6.08 1.38 15.77
N VAL A 17 -5.58 2.49 15.20
CA VAL A 17 -4.46 2.45 14.25
C VAL A 17 -3.21 1.88 14.94
N ALA A 18 -2.82 2.41 16.09
CA ALA A 18 -1.66 1.94 16.83
C ALA A 18 -1.75 0.45 17.20
N VAL A 19 -2.94 0.00 17.65
CA VAL A 19 -3.18 -1.41 17.95
C VAL A 19 -3.07 -2.28 16.69
N SER A 20 -3.67 -1.86 15.57
CA SER A 20 -3.57 -2.61 14.31
C SER A 20 -2.12 -2.73 13.80
N GLN A 21 -1.33 -1.67 13.95
CA GLN A 21 0.09 -1.65 13.59
C GLN A 21 0.92 -2.57 14.48
N ALA A 22 0.68 -2.52 15.80
CA ALA A 22 1.32 -3.40 16.75
C ALA A 22 1.01 -4.88 16.44
N LEU A 23 -0.27 -5.22 16.20
CA LEU A 23 -0.68 -6.57 15.84
C LEU A 23 -0.05 -7.04 14.52
N GLY A 24 -0.04 -6.18 13.49
CA GLY A 24 0.58 -6.47 12.21
C GLY A 24 2.08 -6.74 12.33
N LEU A 25 2.79 -5.91 13.09
CA LEU A 25 4.22 -6.07 13.35
C LEU A 25 4.49 -7.33 14.18
N THR A 26 3.70 -7.61 15.21
CA THR A 26 3.80 -8.85 16.00
C THR A 26 3.62 -10.07 15.10
N LEU A 27 2.61 -10.10 14.23
CA LEU A 27 2.41 -11.21 13.29
C LEU A 27 3.60 -11.40 12.35
N LEU A 28 4.14 -10.30 11.82
CA LEU A 28 5.32 -10.34 10.94
C LEU A 28 6.55 -10.88 11.67
N LEU A 29 6.83 -10.38 12.87
CA LEU A 29 7.97 -10.80 13.69
C LEU A 29 7.83 -12.25 14.16
N SER A 30 6.65 -12.66 14.61
CA SER A 30 6.37 -14.05 15.00
C SER A 30 6.54 -15.00 13.83
N THR A 31 6.08 -14.63 12.63
CA THR A 31 6.27 -15.43 11.40
C THR A 31 7.75 -15.55 11.05
N GLY A 32 8.50 -14.45 11.10
CA GLY A 32 9.96 -14.45 10.88
C GLY A 32 10.72 -15.28 11.91
N ALA A 33 10.39 -15.15 13.19
CA ALA A 33 10.99 -15.93 14.28
C ALA A 33 10.68 -17.43 14.13
N TRP A 34 9.45 -17.78 13.75
CA TRP A 34 9.07 -19.17 13.49
C TRP A 34 9.90 -19.77 12.32
N LEU A 35 10.03 -19.03 11.22
CA LEU A 35 10.83 -19.45 10.07
C LEU A 35 12.31 -19.59 10.41
N GLY A 36 12.87 -18.63 11.17
CA GLY A 36 14.25 -18.65 11.62
C GLY A 36 14.56 -19.81 12.57
N ARG A 37 13.69 -20.03 13.56
CA ARG A 37 13.96 -21.00 14.64
C ARG A 37 13.58 -22.44 14.29
N TYR A 38 12.50 -22.65 13.54
CA TYR A 38 11.96 -24.00 13.27
C TYR A 38 12.14 -24.46 11.82
N ARG A 39 12.33 -23.54 10.85
CA ARG A 39 12.43 -23.89 9.43
C ARG A 39 13.81 -23.70 8.83
N GLY A 40 14.81 -23.39 9.66
CA GLY A 40 16.21 -23.27 9.26
C GLY A 40 16.59 -21.93 8.64
N GLY A 41 15.70 -20.93 8.63
CA GLY A 41 15.97 -19.58 8.11
C GLY A 41 15.35 -19.26 6.75
N LEU A 42 15.89 -18.22 6.11
CA LEU A 42 15.49 -17.70 4.81
C LEU A 42 16.65 -17.84 3.82
N GLY A 43 16.38 -18.35 2.63
CA GLY A 43 17.39 -18.49 1.57
C GLY A 43 16.76 -18.35 0.19
N TRP A 44 17.36 -17.54 -0.68
CA TRP A 44 16.84 -17.27 -2.02
C TRP A 44 17.27 -18.34 -3.05
N HIS A 45 18.49 -18.88 -2.92
CA HIS A 45 19.08 -19.85 -3.84
C HIS A 45 19.15 -21.29 -3.27
N SER A 46 18.30 -21.61 -2.30
CA SER A 46 18.32 -22.91 -1.62
C SER A 46 16.92 -23.48 -1.44
N ALA A 47 16.83 -24.71 -0.93
CA ALA A 47 15.54 -25.35 -0.65
C ALA A 47 14.63 -24.53 0.30
N LEU A 48 15.20 -23.55 1.02
CA LEU A 48 14.53 -22.58 1.89
C LEU A 48 13.74 -21.49 1.15
N GLN A 49 13.78 -21.42 -0.18
CA GLN A 49 13.01 -20.43 -0.94
C GLN A 49 11.51 -20.50 -0.62
N ILE A 50 11.00 -21.68 -0.27
CA ILE A 50 9.61 -21.89 0.16
C ILE A 50 9.30 -21.28 1.55
N ASN A 51 10.31 -21.05 2.39
CA ASN A 51 10.15 -20.37 3.67
C ASN A 51 10.00 -18.85 3.48
N VAL A 52 10.53 -18.28 2.41
CA VAL A 52 10.38 -16.85 2.09
C VAL A 52 8.92 -16.53 1.73
N HIS A 53 8.21 -17.48 1.11
CA HIS A 53 6.83 -17.33 0.69
C HIS A 53 5.86 -16.86 1.79
N PRO A 54 5.69 -17.56 2.94
CA PRO A 54 4.76 -17.13 3.97
C PRO A 54 5.13 -15.76 4.56
N LEU A 55 6.42 -15.43 4.66
CA LEU A 55 6.86 -14.13 5.14
C LEU A 55 6.48 -13.01 4.17
N CYS A 56 6.72 -13.21 2.87
CA CYS A 56 6.33 -12.27 1.83
C CYS A 56 4.81 -12.12 1.73
N MET A 57 4.04 -13.20 1.90
CA MET A 57 2.57 -13.13 1.88
C MET A 57 2.01 -12.34 3.06
N VAL A 58 2.53 -12.55 4.28
CA VAL A 58 2.13 -11.76 5.46
C VAL A 58 2.54 -10.29 5.31
N LEU A 59 3.75 -10.02 4.85
CA LEU A 59 4.22 -8.64 4.66
C LEU A 59 3.44 -7.90 3.57
N GLY A 60 3.29 -8.50 2.39
CA GLY A 60 2.66 -7.88 1.22
C GLY A 60 1.14 -7.83 1.32
N MET A 61 0.50 -8.99 1.42
CA MET A 61 -0.96 -9.11 1.28
C MET A 61 -1.73 -8.82 2.57
N VAL A 62 -1.08 -8.88 3.75
CA VAL A 62 -1.74 -8.61 5.04
C VAL A 62 -1.32 -7.25 5.58
N PHE A 63 -0.03 -7.02 5.81
CA PHE A 63 0.46 -5.81 6.47
C PHE A 63 0.35 -4.58 5.56
N LEU A 64 1.08 -4.56 4.44
CA LEU A 64 1.08 -3.41 3.52
C LEU A 64 -0.31 -3.15 2.90
N GLN A 65 -1.07 -4.22 2.65
CA GLN A 65 -2.44 -4.12 2.18
C GLN A 65 -3.37 -3.47 3.22
N GLY A 66 -3.22 -3.83 4.50
CA GLY A 66 -3.96 -3.22 5.61
C GLY A 66 -3.64 -1.74 5.76
N ASP A 67 -2.36 -1.39 5.66
CA ASP A 67 -1.89 0.00 5.70
C ASP A 67 -2.47 0.83 4.56
N ALA A 68 -2.50 0.27 3.35
CA ALA A 68 -3.08 0.92 2.18
C ALA A 68 -4.57 1.23 2.36
N LEU A 69 -5.32 0.39 3.10
CA LEU A 69 -6.73 0.66 3.42
C LEU A 69 -6.88 1.73 4.51
N LEU A 70 -5.98 1.74 5.49
CA LEU A 70 -6.03 2.62 6.65
C LEU A 70 -5.61 4.06 6.32
N VAL A 71 -4.77 4.25 5.28
CA VAL A 71 -4.23 5.55 4.87
C VAL A 71 -5.32 6.61 4.61
N TYR A 72 -6.43 6.23 3.99
CA TYR A 72 -7.55 7.14 3.71
C TYR A 72 -8.34 7.54 4.96
N ARG A 73 -8.31 6.71 6.01
CA ARG A 73 -8.98 7.00 7.28
C ARG A 73 -8.13 7.89 8.18
N VAL A 74 -6.82 7.66 8.23
CA VAL A 74 -5.88 8.42 9.07
C VAL A 74 -5.61 9.81 8.48
N PHE A 75 -5.34 9.88 7.18
CA PHE A 75 -4.98 11.12 6.50
C PHE A 75 -6.19 11.79 5.83
N ARG A 76 -7.32 11.89 6.56
CA ARG A 76 -8.55 12.53 6.06
C ARG A 76 -8.41 14.05 5.83
N ASN A 77 -7.44 14.68 6.49
CA ASN A 77 -7.21 16.13 6.46
C ASN A 77 -6.07 16.55 5.51
N GLU A 78 -5.35 15.58 4.92
CA GLU A 78 -4.25 15.83 3.98
C GLU A 78 -4.79 16.04 2.54
N PRO A 79 -4.01 16.65 1.63
CA PRO A 79 -4.44 16.86 0.27
C PRO A 79 -4.70 15.52 -0.41
N LYS A 80 -5.86 15.40 -1.05
CA LYS A 80 -6.36 14.18 -1.70
C LYS A 80 -5.36 13.57 -2.70
N ARG A 81 -4.46 14.39 -3.26
CA ARG A 81 -3.38 13.93 -4.15
C ARG A 81 -2.33 13.09 -3.41
N SER A 82 -1.85 13.55 -2.25
CA SER A 82 -0.82 12.86 -1.47
C SER A 82 -1.33 11.53 -0.90
N THR A 83 -2.55 11.52 -0.33
CA THR A 83 -3.16 10.29 0.20
C THR A 83 -3.41 9.27 -0.90
N LYS A 84 -3.80 9.71 -2.11
CA LYS A 84 -3.96 8.83 -3.28
C LYS A 84 -2.63 8.28 -3.78
N ALA A 85 -1.57 9.11 -3.78
CA ALA A 85 -0.23 8.66 -4.15
C ALA A 85 0.31 7.63 -3.15
N LEU A 86 0.17 7.87 -1.85
CA LEU A 86 0.61 6.94 -0.80
C LEU A 86 -0.15 5.61 -0.88
N HIS A 87 -1.47 5.65 -1.08
CA HIS A 87 -2.28 4.46 -1.30
C HIS A 87 -1.82 3.64 -2.51
N ALA A 88 -1.54 4.31 -3.65
CA ALA A 88 -1.04 3.65 -4.84
C ALA A 88 0.36 3.06 -4.63
N LEU A 89 1.24 3.77 -3.91
CA LEU A 89 2.57 3.28 -3.53
C LEU A 89 2.51 2.03 -2.65
N LEU A 90 1.66 2.02 -1.63
CA LEU A 90 1.50 0.89 -0.72
C LEU A 90 0.97 -0.35 -1.46
N HIS A 91 -0.04 -0.19 -2.32
CA HIS A 91 -0.52 -1.29 -3.18
C HIS A 91 0.53 -1.75 -4.18
N GLY A 92 1.30 -0.83 -4.76
CA GLY A 92 2.41 -1.17 -5.67
C GLY A 92 3.48 -2.00 -4.97
N LEU A 93 3.91 -1.59 -3.77
CA LEU A 93 4.91 -2.34 -2.99
C LEU A 93 4.38 -3.72 -2.57
N ALA A 94 3.12 -3.80 -2.12
CA ALA A 94 2.48 -5.06 -1.81
C ALA A 94 2.42 -6.00 -3.02
N LEU A 95 2.13 -5.48 -4.21
CA LEU A 95 2.15 -6.26 -5.46
C LEU A 95 3.55 -6.79 -5.78
N LEU A 96 4.58 -5.94 -5.68
CA LEU A 96 5.97 -6.35 -5.94
C LEU A 96 6.41 -7.47 -5.00
N ILE A 97 6.03 -7.41 -3.73
CA ILE A 97 6.32 -8.47 -2.76
C ILE A 97 5.51 -9.74 -3.07
N ALA A 98 4.26 -9.61 -3.52
CA ALA A 98 3.43 -10.74 -3.91
C ALA A 98 3.97 -11.51 -5.13
N LEU A 99 4.75 -10.86 -6.01
CA LEU A 99 5.41 -11.52 -7.15
C LEU A 99 6.40 -12.64 -6.73
N VAL A 100 6.80 -12.70 -5.46
CA VAL A 100 7.58 -13.82 -4.90
C VAL A 100 6.85 -15.16 -5.06
N VAL A 101 5.53 -15.17 -5.30
CA VAL A 101 4.80 -16.40 -5.67
C VAL A 101 5.37 -17.07 -6.93
N ILE A 102 5.91 -16.31 -7.89
CA ILE A 102 6.53 -16.84 -9.12
C ILE A 102 7.76 -17.68 -8.76
N ALA A 103 8.58 -17.19 -7.83
CA ALA A 103 9.74 -17.91 -7.32
C ALA A 103 9.36 -19.23 -6.61
N VAL A 104 8.17 -19.31 -6.00
CA VAL A 104 7.64 -20.56 -5.44
C VAL A 104 7.31 -21.57 -6.53
N PHE A 105 6.66 -21.14 -7.61
CA PHE A 105 6.36 -22.01 -8.75
C PHE A 105 7.63 -22.53 -9.41
N GLU A 106 8.68 -21.71 -9.49
CA GLU A 106 10.00 -22.13 -9.95
C GLU A 106 10.64 -23.17 -9.02
N SER A 107 10.57 -22.96 -7.70
CA SER A 107 11.05 -23.90 -6.69
C SER A 107 10.32 -25.26 -6.76
N HIS A 108 9.01 -25.26 -6.96
CA HIS A 108 8.23 -26.49 -7.14
C HIS A 108 8.61 -27.23 -8.43
N ARG A 109 8.82 -26.49 -9.53
CA ARG A 109 9.27 -27.06 -10.81
C ARG A 109 10.65 -27.71 -10.67
N ALA A 110 11.58 -27.06 -9.98
CA ALA A 110 12.91 -27.60 -9.70
C ALA A 110 12.87 -28.88 -8.83
N LYS A 111 11.85 -29.03 -7.98
CA LYS A 111 11.64 -30.20 -7.11
C LYS A 111 10.75 -31.28 -7.72
N GLY A 112 10.23 -31.08 -8.93
CA GLY A 112 9.32 -32.02 -9.60
C GLY A 112 7.95 -32.19 -8.90
N ILE A 113 7.54 -31.24 -8.06
CA ILE A 113 6.28 -31.31 -7.33
C ILE A 113 5.16 -30.72 -8.21
N PRO A 114 4.01 -31.41 -8.37
CA PRO A 114 2.88 -30.87 -9.12
C PRO A 114 2.34 -29.60 -8.44
N ASN A 115 2.26 -28.53 -9.21
CA ASN A 115 1.73 -27.24 -8.77
C ASN A 115 0.21 -27.28 -8.60
N MET A 116 -0.33 -26.43 -7.71
CA MET A 116 -1.77 -26.17 -7.55
C MET A 116 -2.67 -27.35 -7.11
N TYR A 117 -2.14 -28.38 -6.44
CA TYR A 117 -2.98 -29.46 -5.92
C TYR A 117 -3.78 -29.07 -4.65
N SER A 118 -3.34 -28.02 -3.93
CA SER A 118 -3.96 -27.62 -2.66
C SER A 118 -4.96 -26.47 -2.83
N LEU A 119 -6.02 -26.50 -2.01
CA LEU A 119 -7.01 -25.42 -1.93
C LEU A 119 -6.37 -24.07 -1.56
N HIS A 120 -5.31 -24.08 -0.76
CA HIS A 120 -4.53 -22.89 -0.43
C HIS A 120 -3.95 -22.21 -1.68
N SER A 121 -3.38 -22.99 -2.62
CA SER A 121 -2.85 -22.45 -3.86
C SER A 121 -3.93 -21.86 -4.77
N TRP A 122 -5.15 -22.42 -4.75
CA TRP A 122 -6.28 -21.91 -5.52
C TRP A 122 -6.77 -20.59 -4.94
N CYS A 123 -6.98 -20.51 -3.62
CA CYS A 123 -7.36 -19.28 -2.94
C CYS A 123 -6.30 -18.18 -3.10
N GLY A 124 -5.02 -18.54 -2.97
CA GLY A 124 -3.91 -17.61 -3.15
C GLY A 124 -3.82 -17.07 -4.58
N MET A 125 -4.00 -17.94 -5.59
CA MET A 125 -4.03 -17.51 -6.99
C MET A 125 -5.24 -16.62 -7.28
N ALA A 126 -6.43 -16.96 -6.78
CA ALA A 126 -7.61 -16.14 -6.92
C ALA A 126 -7.41 -14.75 -6.28
N ALA A 127 -6.85 -14.69 -5.07
CA ALA A 127 -6.54 -13.44 -4.39
C ALA A 127 -5.53 -12.58 -5.18
N PHE A 128 -4.48 -13.20 -5.73
CA PHE A 128 -3.48 -12.51 -6.55
C PHE A 128 -4.07 -11.95 -7.85
N VAL A 129 -4.91 -12.71 -8.55
CA VAL A 129 -5.60 -12.26 -9.77
C VAL A 129 -6.56 -11.10 -9.46
N LEU A 130 -7.35 -11.21 -8.39
CA LEU A 130 -8.22 -10.12 -7.94
C LEU A 130 -7.43 -8.87 -7.58
N TYR A 131 -6.24 -9.04 -7.00
CA TYR A 131 -5.36 -7.93 -6.66
C TYR A 131 -4.83 -7.19 -7.89
N LEU A 132 -4.40 -7.92 -8.92
CA LEU A 132 -4.01 -7.35 -10.21
C LEU A 132 -5.17 -6.63 -10.89
N LEU A 133 -6.37 -7.23 -10.85
CA LEU A 133 -7.57 -6.62 -11.41
C LEU A 133 -7.92 -5.31 -10.68
N GLN A 134 -7.83 -5.30 -9.35
CA GLN A 134 -8.04 -4.11 -8.52
C GLN A 134 -7.05 -2.99 -8.91
N GLY A 135 -5.76 -3.32 -9.04
CA GLY A 135 -4.72 -2.39 -9.46
C GLY A 135 -4.88 -1.86 -10.89
N LEU A 136 -5.46 -2.64 -11.80
CA LEU A 136 -5.73 -2.23 -13.19
C LEU A 136 -7.00 -1.37 -13.31
N LEU A 137 -8.07 -1.70 -12.57
CA LEU A 137 -9.33 -0.95 -12.60
C LEU A 137 -9.17 0.46 -12.01
N GLN A 138 -8.36 0.63 -10.96
CA GLN A 138 -8.16 1.92 -10.29
C GLN A 138 -7.66 3.05 -11.22
N PRO A 139 -6.59 2.88 -12.01
CA PRO A 139 -6.12 3.89 -12.96
C PRO A 139 -7.09 4.05 -14.15
N LEU A 140 -7.74 2.98 -14.62
CA LEU A 140 -8.69 3.04 -15.73
C LEU A 140 -9.92 3.90 -15.37
N CYS A 141 -10.52 3.67 -14.20
CA CYS A 141 -11.62 4.49 -13.68
C CYS A 141 -11.19 5.92 -13.36
N ALA A 142 -9.92 6.15 -13.01
CA ALA A 142 -9.38 7.49 -12.80
C ALA A 142 -9.14 8.25 -14.13
N ARG A 143 -8.77 7.55 -15.21
CA ARG A 143 -8.55 8.09 -16.55
C ARG A 143 -9.87 8.41 -17.27
N GLY A 144 -10.95 7.71 -16.94
CA GLY A 144 -12.29 7.92 -17.48
C GLY A 144 -13.04 9.17 -16.98
N ARG A 145 -12.44 9.97 -16.08
CA ARG A 145 -12.97 11.31 -15.73
C ARG A 145 -12.26 12.38 -16.58
N PRO A 146 -12.87 12.88 -17.66
CA PRO A 146 -12.38 14.10 -18.29
C PRO A 146 -12.65 15.25 -17.31
N GLY A 147 -11.59 15.90 -16.80
CA GLY A 147 -11.77 17.13 -16.01
C GLY A 147 -10.88 17.35 -14.78
N GLN A 148 -9.72 16.69 -14.65
CA GLN A 148 -8.73 17.13 -13.65
C GLN A 148 -7.44 17.58 -14.32
N HIS A 149 -7.52 18.75 -14.98
CA HIS A 149 -6.34 19.51 -15.37
C HIS A 149 -5.46 19.75 -14.13
N PRO A 150 -4.15 19.46 -14.19
CA PRO A 150 -3.20 20.07 -13.29
C PRO A 150 -2.91 21.48 -13.81
N GLY A 151 -3.80 22.43 -13.50
CA GLY A 151 -3.51 23.86 -13.65
C GLY A 151 -2.58 24.28 -12.53
N GLY A 152 -1.28 24.02 -12.71
CA GLY A 152 -0.24 24.57 -11.88
C GLY A 152 -0.26 26.10 -11.98
N ALA A 153 -0.16 26.75 -10.83
CA ALA A 153 0.28 28.13 -10.72
C ALA A 153 1.61 28.26 -11.46
N ALA A 154 1.64 29.05 -12.54
CA ALA A 154 2.85 29.53 -13.17
C ALA A 154 2.66 31.01 -13.50
N GLY A 155 3.66 31.80 -13.11
CA GLY A 155 3.63 33.25 -12.98
C GLY A 155 3.15 34.02 -14.22
N GLY A 156 2.47 35.12 -13.93
CA GLY A 156 2.05 36.14 -14.88
C GLY A 156 1.99 37.49 -14.19
N LEU A 157 3.09 37.90 -13.56
CA LEU A 157 3.31 39.26 -13.11
C LEU A 157 3.42 40.17 -14.35
N ARG A 158 2.30 40.69 -14.87
CA ARG A 158 2.35 41.79 -15.84
C ARG A 158 1.00 42.49 -15.99
N ALA A 159 1.06 43.82 -15.88
CA ALA A 159 0.07 44.81 -16.30
C ALA A 159 -1.20 44.96 -15.44
N ARG A 160 -1.03 45.65 -14.30
CA ARG A 160 -2.02 46.64 -13.83
C ARG A 160 -1.36 48.01 -13.78
N GLY A 161 -0.93 48.48 -14.94
CA GLY A 161 -0.75 49.91 -15.20
C GLY A 161 -2.02 50.38 -15.89
N GLU A 162 -2.92 51.00 -15.12
CA GLU A 162 -4.09 51.82 -15.48
C GLU A 162 -4.71 52.19 -14.12
N LEU A 163 -4.97 53.42 -13.68
CA LEU A 163 -4.65 54.76 -14.11
C LEU A 163 -4.97 55.59 -12.86
N ARG A 164 -4.00 56.36 -12.39
CA ARG A 164 -4.23 57.48 -11.47
C ARG A 164 -4.83 58.60 -12.30
N LEU A 165 -6.07 59.05 -12.00
CA LEU A 165 -6.76 60.31 -12.36
C LEU A 165 -8.25 60.04 -12.07
N ASP A 166 -9.04 60.84 -11.38
CA ASP A 166 -8.88 62.25 -11.05
C ASP A 166 -9.69 62.60 -9.79
N THR A 167 -9.30 63.72 -9.23
CA THR A 167 -9.94 64.42 -8.11
C THR A 167 -11.00 65.35 -8.71
N GLY A 168 -12.17 65.46 -8.07
CA GLY A 168 -13.22 66.39 -8.49
C GLY A 168 -14.48 66.23 -7.66
#